data_AF-A0A837C5S1-F1
#
_entry.id   AF-A0A837C5S1-F1
#
_cell.length_a   1.000
_cell.length_b   1.000
_cell.length_c   1.000
_cell.angle_alpha   90.00
_cell.angle_beta   90.00
_cell.angle_gamma   90.00
#
_symmetry.space_group_name_H-M   'P 1'
#
loop_
_entity.id
_entity.type
_entity.pdbx_description
1 polymer ?
#
loop_
_entity_poly.entity_id
_entity_poly.type
_entity_poly.pdbx_seq_one_letter_code
_entity_poly.pdbx_strand_id
1 'polypeptide(L)'
;MDLDRHRGMAAQKATDLRRALAEVENNVRELREREADLENRLMTVPATSWPEAAVKARYLLNLYAASLSTEDTRHRALVTALFDDFARLSGDS
;
A
#
# COMPACT_ATOMS: atom_id res chain seq x y z
N MET A 1 19.90 6.20 -46.95
CA MET A 1 18.88 7.06 -46.31
C MET A 1 18.15 6.37 -45.14
N ASP A 2 18.23 5.05 -44.93
CA ASP A 2 17.44 4.37 -43.88
C ASP A 2 17.94 4.51 -42.44
N LEU A 3 19.24 4.82 -42.26
CA LEU A 3 19.84 4.97 -40.92
C LEU A 3 19.29 6.18 -40.15
N ASP A 4 18.97 7.26 -40.85
CA ASP A 4 18.48 8.50 -40.23
C ASP A 4 17.02 8.35 -39.76
N ARG A 5 16.18 7.66 -40.54
CA ARG A 5 14.82 7.27 -40.12
C ARG A 5 14.83 6.35 -38.91
N HIS A 6 15.71 5.35 -38.89
CA HIS A 6 15.81 4.42 -37.75
C HIS A 6 16.24 5.14 -36.48
N ARG A 7 17.17 6.09 -36.56
CA ARG A 7 17.57 6.93 -35.42
C ARG A 7 16.43 7.83 -34.93
N GLY A 8 15.69 8.46 -35.84
CA GLY A 8 14.51 9.26 -35.50
C GLY A 8 13.43 8.44 -34.76
N MET A 9 13.12 7.24 -35.24
CA MET A 9 12.15 6.35 -34.59
C MET A 9 12.64 5.87 -33.21
N ALA A 10 13.93 5.55 -33.07
CA ALA A 10 14.51 5.16 -31.79
C ALA A 10 14.48 6.30 -30.76
N ALA A 11 14.79 7.53 -31.19
CA ALA A 11 14.72 8.72 -30.35
C ALA A 11 13.28 9.04 -29.91
N GLN A 12 12.31 8.89 -30.81
CA GLN A 12 10.89 9.06 -30.50
C GLN A 12 10.44 8.03 -29.46
N LYS A 13 10.72 6.74 -29.70
CA LYS A 13 10.36 5.67 -28.75
C LYS A 13 10.98 5.86 -27.38
N ALA A 14 12.24 6.32 -27.31
CA ALA A 14 12.89 6.63 -26.04
C ALA A 14 12.22 7.81 -25.31
N THR A 15 11.70 8.79 -26.06
CA THR A 15 10.95 9.92 -25.50
C THR A 15 9.60 9.46 -24.96
N ASP A 16 8.87 8.65 -25.72
CA ASP A 16 7.56 8.13 -25.31
C ASP A 16 7.68 7.27 -24.05
N LEU A 17 8.72 6.43 -23.95
CA LEU A 17 9.00 5.63 -22.76
C LEU A 17 9.28 6.51 -21.53
N ARG A 18 10.06 7.58 -21.67
CA ARG A 18 10.32 8.50 -20.55
C ARG A 18 9.06 9.23 -20.11
N ARG A 19 8.20 9.62 -21.05
CA ARG A 19 6.90 10.25 -20.73
C ARG A 19 6.00 9.28 -19.97
N ALA A 20 5.85 8.05 -20.46
CA ALA A 20 5.05 7.03 -19.78
C ALA A 20 5.57 6.74 -18.37
N LEU A 21 6.90 6.66 -18.19
CA LEU A 21 7.49 6.49 -16.86
C LEU A 21 7.18 7.67 -15.93
N ALA A 22 7.34 8.91 -16.41
CA ALA A 22 7.02 10.10 -15.63
C ALA A 22 5.53 10.18 -15.25
N GLU A 23 4.63 9.77 -16.14
CA GLU A 23 3.19 9.67 -15.85
C GLU A 23 2.92 8.63 -14.75
N VAL A 24 3.54 7.44 -14.83
CA VAL A 24 3.43 6.41 -13.80
C VAL A 24 3.97 6.90 -12.45
N GLU A 25 5.13 7.55 -12.42
CA GLU A 25 5.72 8.10 -11.21
C GLU A 25 4.83 9.16 -10.55
N ASN A 26 4.22 10.04 -11.36
CA ASN A 26 3.26 11.03 -10.88
C ASN A 26 2.02 10.37 -10.28
N ASN A 27 1.45 9.37 -10.97
CA ASN A 27 0.29 8.63 -10.49
C ASN A 27 0.58 7.89 -9.18
N VAL A 28 1.75 7.27 -9.05
CA VAL A 28 2.19 6.60 -7.81
C VAL A 28 2.32 7.61 -6.67
N ARG A 29 2.86 8.80 -6.93
CA ARG A 29 2.94 9.86 -5.91
C ARG A 29 1.54 10.31 -5.46
N GLU A 30 0.64 10.60 -6.39
CA GLU A 30 -0.74 10.98 -6.05
C GLU A 30 -1.49 9.91 -5.26
N LEU A 31 -1.28 8.63 -5.61
CA LEU A 31 -1.88 7.51 -4.87
C LEU A 31 -1.37 7.46 -3.42
N ARG A 32 -0.06 7.61 -3.22
CA ARG A 32 0.54 7.63 -1.87
C ARG A 32 0.04 8.80 -1.03
N GLU A 33 -0.12 9.98 -1.63
CA GLU A 33 -0.65 11.15 -0.93
C GLU A 33 -2.10 10.94 -0.49
N ARG A 34 -2.93 10.33 -1.35
CA ARG A 34 -4.33 10.01 -1.02
C ARG A 34 -4.44 8.91 0.04
N GLU A 35 -3.59 7.89 -0.05
CA GLU A 35 -3.50 6.83 0.95
C GLU A 35 -3.16 7.40 2.33
N ALA A 36 -2.14 8.27 2.41
CA ALA A 36 -1.75 8.92 3.65
C ALA A 36 -2.86 9.82 4.23
N ASP A 37 -3.61 10.55 3.40
CA ASP A 37 -4.76 11.35 3.87
C ASP A 37 -5.87 10.47 4.44
N LEU A 38 -6.19 9.35 3.78
CA LEU A 38 -7.19 8.39 4.27
C LEU A 38 -6.77 7.74 5.58
N GLU A 39 -5.50 7.34 5.71
CA GLU A 39 -4.95 6.80 6.96
C GLU A 39 -5.03 7.82 8.09
N ASN A 40 -4.64 9.07 7.82
CA ASN A 40 -4.72 10.13 8.81
C ASN A 40 -6.16 10.38 9.27
N ARG A 41 -7.13 10.40 8.35
CA ARG A 41 -8.55 10.51 8.69
C ARG A 41 -9.04 9.31 9.51
N LEU A 42 -8.64 8.10 9.14
CA LEU A 42 -8.99 6.87 9.86
C LEU A 42 -8.50 6.90 11.31
N MET A 43 -7.31 7.47 11.54
CA MET A 43 -6.69 7.52 12.87
C MET A 43 -7.09 8.74 13.70
N THR A 44 -7.48 9.86 13.07
CA THR A 44 -7.89 11.09 13.78
C THR A 44 -9.29 11.02 14.36
N VAL A 45 -10.20 10.25 13.73
CA VAL A 45 -11.52 10.00 14.29
C VAL A 45 -11.38 9.00 15.44
N PRO A 46 -11.72 9.35 16.69
CA PRO A 46 -11.66 8.40 17.81
C PRO A 46 -12.64 7.24 17.56
N ALA A 47 -12.21 6.01 17.88
CA ALA A 47 -13.14 4.88 17.84
C ALA A 47 -14.21 5.04 18.93
N THR A 48 -15.47 4.79 18.57
CA THR A 48 -16.63 4.90 19.45
C THR A 48 -17.08 3.56 20.02
N SER A 49 -16.53 2.47 19.51
CA SER A 49 -16.85 1.10 19.92
C SER A 49 -15.63 0.18 19.81
N TRP A 50 -15.68 -0.94 20.52
CA TRP A 50 -14.61 -1.95 20.46
C TRP A 50 -14.44 -2.56 19.06
N PRO A 51 -15.50 -2.93 18.31
CA PRO A 51 -15.35 -3.40 16.93
C PRO A 51 -14.68 -2.36 16.02
N GLU A 52 -15.02 -1.07 16.17
CA GLU A 52 -14.38 -0.01 15.39
C GLU A 52 -12.88 0.12 15.70
N ALA A 53 -12.51 0.06 16.98
CA ALA A 53 -11.11 0.08 17.40
C ALA A 53 -10.33 -1.14 16.86
N ALA A 54 -10.95 -2.33 16.90
CA ALA A 54 -10.35 -3.57 16.40
C ALA A 54 -10.10 -3.50 14.88
N VAL A 55 -11.01 -2.91 14.11
CA VAL A 55 -10.82 -2.69 12.66
C VAL A 55 -9.62 -1.76 12.38
N LYS A 56 -9.50 -0.64 13.12
CA LYS A 56 -8.34 0.27 13.00
C LYS A 56 -7.03 -0.42 13.37
N ALA A 57 -7.03 -1.22 14.43
CA ALA A 57 -5.87 -2.02 14.83
C ALA A 57 -5.50 -3.07 13.77
N ARG A 58 -6.50 -3.78 13.21
CA ARG A 58 -6.29 -4.77 12.15
C ARG A 58 -5.64 -4.16 10.91
N TYR A 59 -6.06 -2.94 10.54
CA TYR A 59 -5.45 -2.20 9.45
C TYR A 59 -3.94 -1.97 9.68
N LEU A 60 -3.57 -1.39 10.84
CA LEU A 60 -2.16 -1.13 11.17
C LEU A 60 -1.32 -2.41 11.27
N LEU A 61 -1.87 -3.46 11.86
CA LEU A 61 -1.17 -4.74 11.99
C LEU A 61 -0.95 -5.43 10.65
N ASN A 62 -1.86 -5.27 9.69
CA ASN A 62 -1.65 -5.75 8.31
C ASN A 62 -0.51 -5.00 7.62
N LEU A 63 -0.44 -3.68 7.75
CA LEU A 63 0.68 -2.88 7.21
C LEU A 63 2.01 -3.29 7.85
N TYR A 64 2.01 -3.44 9.17
CA TYR A 64 3.16 -3.94 9.90
C TYR A 64 3.59 -5.31 9.38
N ALA A 65 2.68 -6.29 9.29
CA ALA A 65 2.99 -7.63 8.80
C ALA A 65 3.46 -7.67 7.33
N ALA A 66 2.97 -6.75 6.48
CA ALA A 66 3.43 -6.60 5.11
C ALA A 66 4.85 -6.01 5.03
N SER A 67 5.24 -5.16 5.99
CA SER A 67 6.58 -4.57 6.07
C SER A 67 7.66 -5.53 6.62
N LEU A 68 7.26 -6.59 7.30
CA LEU A 68 8.18 -7.58 7.87
C LEU A 68 8.90 -8.38 6.78
N SER A 69 10.13 -8.79 7.09
CA SER A 69 10.82 -9.84 6.31
C SER A 69 9.98 -11.12 6.27
N THR A 70 10.13 -11.91 5.21
CA THR A 70 9.50 -13.24 5.11
C THR A 70 10.05 -14.21 6.16
N GLU A 71 11.27 -13.97 6.66
CA GLU A 71 11.92 -14.80 7.69
C GLU A 71 11.47 -14.47 9.12
N ASP A 72 10.79 -13.34 9.34
CA ASP A 72 10.34 -12.92 10.67
C ASP A 72 9.05 -13.65 11.08
N THR A 73 9.19 -14.95 11.34
CA THR A 73 8.10 -15.84 11.71
C THR A 73 7.51 -15.50 13.08
N ARG A 74 8.33 -14.97 13.99
CA ARG A 74 7.91 -14.62 15.36
C ARG A 74 6.89 -13.49 15.36
N HIS A 75 7.18 -12.36 14.71
CA HIS A 75 6.25 -11.23 14.71
C HIS A 75 4.99 -11.54 13.91
N ARG A 76 5.09 -12.32 12.82
CA ARG A 76 3.92 -12.79 12.07
C ARG A 76 2.99 -13.65 12.94
N ALA A 77 3.53 -14.55 13.75
CA ALA A 77 2.72 -15.36 14.67
C ALA A 77 2.01 -14.51 15.73
N LEU A 78 2.66 -13.45 16.25
CA LEU A 78 2.03 -12.51 17.18
C LEU A 78 0.87 -11.74 16.54
N VAL A 79 1.03 -11.28 15.29
CA VAL A 79 -0.04 -10.62 14.54
C VAL A 79 -1.23 -11.56 14.33
N THR A 80 -0.97 -12.82 13.95
CA THR A 80 -2.03 -13.84 13.80
C THR A 80 -2.78 -14.06 15.10
N ALA A 81 -2.09 -14.24 16.23
CA ALA A 81 -2.74 -14.43 17.53
C ALA A 81 -3.65 -13.24 17.92
N LEU A 82 -3.23 -12.00 17.62
CA LEU A 82 -4.07 -10.82 17.84
C LEU A 82 -5.32 -10.79 16.96
N PHE A 83 -5.22 -11.25 15.71
CA PHE A 83 -6.38 -11.35 14.82
C PHE A 83 -7.39 -12.39 15.31
N ASP A 84 -6.91 -13.53 15.83
CA ASP A 84 -7.77 -14.55 16.44
C ASP A 84 -8.49 -14.00 17.69
N ASP A 85 -7.78 -13.22 18.51
CA ASP A 85 -8.37 -12.55 19.67
C ASP A 85 -9.44 -11.53 19.25
N PHE A 86 -9.19 -10.74 18.20
CA PHE A 86 -10.19 -9.81 17.68
C PHE A 86 -11.43 -10.53 17.17
N ALA A 87 -11.28 -11.61 16.40
CA ALA A 87 -12.40 -12.40 15.89
C ALA A 87 -13.26 -12.98 17.04
N ARG A 88 -12.61 -13.55 18.06
CA ARG A 88 -13.29 -14.07 19.25
C ARG A 88 -14.09 -12.98 19.99
N LEU A 89 -13.54 -11.77 20.10
CA LEU A 89 -14.16 -10.66 20.84
C LEU A 89 -15.20 -9.89 20.02
N SER A 90 -15.22 -10.01 18.70
CA SER A 90 -16.26 -9.39 17.85
C SER A 90 -17.63 -10.09 17.92
N GLY A 91 -17.73 -11.25 18.58
CA GLY A 91 -18.96 -12.05 18.60
C GLY A 91 -19.22 -12.80 17.29
N ASP A 92 -18.27 -12.75 16.34
CA ASP A 92 -18.20 -13.66 15.20
C ASP A 92 -17.70 -15.02 15.72
N SER A 93 -18.64 -15.86 16.16
CA SER A 93 -18.43 -17.29 16.43
C SER A 93 -19.50 -18.10 15.72
#